data_AF-A0A2P4Z0E2-F1
#
_entry.id   AF-A0A2P4Z0E2-F1
#
_cell.length_a   1.000
_cell.length_b   1.000
_cell.length_c   1.000
_cell.angle_alpha   90.00
_cell.angle_beta   90.00
_cell.angle_gamma   90.00
#
_symmetry.space_group_name_H-M   'P 1'
#
loop_
_entity.id
_entity.type
_entity.pdbx_description
1 polymer ?
#
loop_
_entity_poly.entity_id
_entity_poly.type
_entity_poly.pdbx_seq_one_letter_code
_entity_poly.pdbx_strand_id
1 'polypeptide(L)'
;MEMIIYSYYMGLNFGLAFQLMDDILDFTNSISQVNSGKPFLNDIKQGILTIPIYFLLSKDQERATKILVNKNLHNSDKAEILKDLVNILFETYSIQATIVCVAQYLERYIHFISLISNSKRNVFSSLLVKMADKLLKIIDSI
;
A
#
# COMPACT_ATOMS: atom_id res chain seq x y z
N MET A 1 30.95 -7.76 -3.99
CA MET A 1 30.33 -6.46 -3.67
C MET A 1 28.97 -6.33 -4.35
N GLU A 2 28.85 -6.63 -5.65
CA GLU A 2 27.59 -6.57 -6.42
C GLU A 2 26.44 -7.41 -5.85
N MET A 3 26.68 -8.67 -5.44
CA MET A 3 25.61 -9.50 -4.85
C MET A 3 24.99 -8.89 -3.58
N ILE A 4 25.78 -8.20 -2.76
CA ILE A 4 25.29 -7.56 -1.53
C ILE A 4 24.36 -6.39 -1.92
N ILE A 5 24.77 -5.60 -2.92
CA ILE A 5 24.00 -4.48 -3.43
C ILE A 5 22.68 -4.97 -4.05
N TYR A 6 22.71 -6.02 -4.88
CA TYR A 6 21.49 -6.60 -5.45
C TYR A 6 20.58 -7.17 -4.38
N SER A 7 21.12 -7.84 -3.35
CA SER A 7 20.32 -8.37 -2.24
C SER A 7 19.66 -7.23 -1.45
N TYR A 8 20.36 -6.12 -1.24
CA TYR A 8 19.81 -4.93 -0.59
C TYR A 8 18.64 -4.35 -1.38
N TYR A 9 18.83 -4.09 -2.69
CA TYR A 9 17.76 -3.52 -3.51
C TYR A 9 16.60 -4.49 -3.69
N MET A 10 16.86 -5.80 -3.78
CA MET A 10 15.81 -6.82 -3.76
C MET A 10 14.95 -6.68 -2.49
N GLY A 11 15.57 -6.71 -1.31
CA GLY A 11 14.85 -6.59 -0.04
C GLY A 11 14.10 -5.26 0.10
N LEU A 12 14.73 -4.15 -0.30
CA LEU A 12 14.14 -2.82 -0.26
C LEU A 12 12.87 -2.73 -1.13
N ASN A 13 12.94 -3.16 -2.39
CA ASN A 13 11.79 -3.08 -3.30
C ASN A 13 10.64 -3.98 -2.83
N PHE A 14 10.93 -5.19 -2.32
CA PHE A 14 9.89 -6.04 -1.76
C PHE A 14 9.25 -5.42 -0.52
N GLY A 15 10.05 -4.89 0.41
CA GLY A 15 9.55 -4.24 1.63
C GLY A 15 8.65 -3.05 1.32
N LEU A 16 9.02 -2.22 0.34
CA LEU A 16 8.19 -1.11 -0.12
C LEU A 16 6.89 -1.58 -0.76
N ALA A 17 6.93 -2.59 -1.64
CA ALA A 17 5.72 -3.17 -2.22
C ALA A 17 4.79 -3.73 -1.14
N PHE A 18 5.34 -4.39 -0.12
CA PHE A 18 4.58 -4.98 0.98
C PHE A 18 3.89 -3.90 1.82
N GLN A 19 4.60 -2.83 2.21
CA GLN A 19 4.01 -1.75 3.00
C GLN A 19 2.90 -1.03 2.23
N LEU A 20 3.13 -0.73 0.94
CA LEU A 20 2.11 -0.08 0.11
C LEU A 20 0.86 -0.95 -0.06
N MET A 21 1.04 -2.27 -0.13
CA MET A 21 -0.09 -3.20 -0.13
C MET A 21 -0.85 -3.18 1.20
N ASP A 22 -0.12 -3.19 2.33
CA ASP A 22 -0.72 -3.10 3.67
C ASP A 22 -1.57 -1.84 3.82
N ASP A 23 -1.04 -0.68 3.38
CA ASP A 23 -1.77 0.59 3.35
C ASP A 23 -3.07 0.48 2.52
N ILE A 24 -3.01 -0.11 1.32
CA ILE A 24 -4.20 -0.31 0.46
C ILE A 24 -5.23 -1.19 1.17
N LEU A 25 -4.80 -2.33 1.72
CA LEU A 25 -5.67 -3.27 2.41
C LEU A 25 -6.30 -2.65 3.66
N ASP A 26 -5.57 -1.80 4.37
CA ASP A 26 -6.11 -1.08 5.51
C ASP A 26 -7.23 -0.14 5.07
N PHE A 27 -7.10 0.59 3.97
CA PHE A 27 -8.19 1.41 3.45
C PHE A 27 -9.38 0.60 2.93
N THR A 28 -9.13 -0.44 2.13
CA THR A 28 -10.22 -1.22 1.50
C THR A 28 -10.99 -2.08 2.51
N ASN A 29 -10.31 -2.62 3.52
CA ASN A 29 -10.94 -3.40 4.58
C ASN A 29 -11.49 -2.54 5.73
N SER A 30 -11.15 -1.25 5.80
CA SER A 30 -11.63 -0.38 6.88
C SER A 30 -13.16 -0.27 6.93
N ILE A 31 -13.85 -0.37 5.78
CA ILE A 31 -15.33 -0.31 5.71
C ILE A 31 -15.96 -1.50 6.45
N SER A 32 -15.41 -2.71 6.31
CA SER A 32 -15.95 -3.91 6.97
C SER A 32 -15.55 -4.01 8.46
N GLN A 33 -14.49 -3.30 8.86
CA GLN A 33 -13.95 -3.31 10.23
C GLN A 33 -14.44 -2.14 11.10
N VAL A 34 -15.31 -1.26 10.58
CA VAL A 34 -15.89 -0.12 11.32
C VAL A 34 -16.45 -0.54 12.69
N ASN A 35 -17.10 -1.70 12.77
CA ASN A 35 -17.75 -2.19 13.99
C ASN A 35 -16.80 -3.01 14.90
N SER A 36 -15.58 -3.30 14.45
CA SER A 36 -14.63 -4.17 15.16
C SER A 36 -13.87 -3.44 16.29
N GLY A 37 -14.13 -2.15 16.51
CA GLY A 37 -13.46 -1.36 17.56
C GLY A 37 -11.97 -1.14 17.34
N LYS A 38 -11.40 -1.62 16.22
CA LYS A 38 -10.03 -1.32 15.83
C LYS A 38 -9.89 0.20 15.66
N PRO A 39 -8.82 0.80 16.19
CA PRO A 39 -8.65 2.24 16.09
C PRO A 39 -8.43 2.61 14.63
N PHE A 40 -9.49 3.19 14.04
CA PHE A 40 -9.51 3.78 12.71
C PHE A 40 -8.22 4.56 12.42
N LEU A 41 -7.57 4.24 11.29
CA LEU A 41 -6.46 4.96 10.68
C LEU A 41 -5.56 5.61 11.73
N ASN A 42 -4.95 4.77 12.57
CA ASN A 42 -3.95 5.24 13.54
C ASN A 42 -2.92 6.13 12.85
N ASP A 43 -2.54 5.79 11.63
CA ASP A 43 -1.67 6.57 10.78
C ASP A 43 -2.21 7.99 10.53
N ILE A 44 -3.46 8.14 10.08
CA ILE A 44 -4.06 9.46 9.90
C ILE A 44 -4.17 10.24 11.21
N LYS A 45 -4.53 9.58 12.32
CA LYS A 45 -4.58 10.24 13.64
C LYS A 45 -3.21 10.69 14.12
N GLN A 46 -2.17 9.94 13.77
CA GLN A 46 -0.77 10.25 14.06
C GLN A 46 -0.18 11.24 13.05
N GLY A 47 -0.95 11.65 12.02
CA GLY A 47 -0.49 12.53 10.95
C GLY A 47 0.44 11.86 9.94
N ILE A 48 0.49 10.52 9.94
CA ILE A 48 1.21 9.72 8.96
C ILE A 48 0.39 9.72 7.67
N LEU A 49 0.96 10.36 6.64
CA LEU A 49 0.40 10.41 5.30
C LEU A 49 0.95 9.24 4.48
N THR A 50 0.12 8.26 4.20
CA THR A 50 0.45 7.12 3.33
C THR A 50 0.28 7.49 1.85
N ILE A 51 0.80 6.66 0.94
CA ILE A 51 0.75 6.94 -0.51
C ILE A 51 -0.68 7.11 -1.06
N PRO A 52 -1.70 6.33 -0.65
CA PRO A 52 -3.08 6.59 -1.06
C PRO A 52 -3.54 8.02 -0.73
N ILE A 53 -3.21 8.52 0.46
CA ILE A 53 -3.56 9.87 0.89
C ILE A 53 -2.76 10.94 0.14
N TYR A 54 -1.49 10.68 -0.17
CA TYR A 54 -0.68 11.55 -1.01
C TYR A 54 -1.31 11.74 -2.39
N PHE A 55 -1.71 10.65 -3.05
CA PHE A 55 -2.38 10.75 -4.35
C PHE A 55 -3.72 11.47 -4.24
N LEU A 56 -4.49 11.20 -3.20
CA LEU A 56 -5.74 11.91 -2.94
C LEU A 56 -5.51 13.43 -2.80
N LEU A 57 -4.55 13.85 -1.98
CA LEU A 57 -4.18 15.26 -1.82
C LEU A 57 -3.75 15.90 -3.15
N SER A 58 -3.07 15.15 -4.02
CA SER A 58 -2.64 15.65 -5.33
C SER A 58 -3.79 15.79 -6.34
N LYS A 59 -4.88 15.03 -6.17
CA LYS A 59 -6.02 14.98 -7.09
C LYS A 59 -7.20 15.82 -6.64
N ASP A 60 -7.43 15.89 -5.33
CA ASP A 60 -8.54 16.59 -4.72
C ASP A 60 -8.15 17.10 -3.32
N GLN A 61 -7.28 18.10 -3.31
CA GLN A 61 -6.76 18.68 -2.07
C GLN A 61 -7.87 19.20 -1.15
N GLU A 62 -8.95 19.76 -1.71
CA GLU A 62 -10.01 20.38 -0.93
C GLU A 62 -10.80 19.34 -0.13
N ARG A 63 -11.33 18.29 -0.79
CA ARG A 63 -12.06 17.22 -0.08
C ARG A 63 -11.15 16.45 0.86
N ALA A 64 -9.91 16.18 0.43
CA ALA A 64 -8.91 15.54 1.27
C ALA A 64 -8.65 16.33 2.56
N THR A 65 -8.35 17.62 2.45
CA THR A 65 -8.05 18.48 3.60
C THR A 65 -9.25 18.60 4.53
N LYS A 66 -10.47 18.73 3.98
CA LYS A 66 -11.71 18.76 4.78
C LYS A 66 -11.85 17.52 5.64
N ILE A 67 -11.55 16.33 5.12
CA ILE A 67 -11.64 15.06 5.87
C ILE A 67 -10.50 14.94 6.88
N LEU A 68 -9.26 15.24 6.46
CA LEU A 68 -8.06 15.04 7.27
C LEU A 68 -7.92 16.03 8.44
N VAL A 69 -8.40 17.27 8.26
CA VAL A 69 -8.28 18.35 9.26
C VAL A 69 -9.43 18.34 10.26
N ASN A 70 -10.51 17.61 9.99
CA ASN A 70 -11.66 17.57 10.89
C ASN A 70 -11.30 16.79 12.18
N LYS A 71 -10.72 17.49 13.16
CA LYS A 71 -10.22 16.93 14.43
C LYS A 71 -11.33 16.66 15.45
N ASN A 72 -12.55 17.15 15.22
CA ASN A 72 -13.67 17.14 16.17
C ASN A 72 -14.69 16.02 15.90
N LEU A 73 -14.25 14.87 15.41
CA LEU A 73 -15.15 13.77 15.06
C LEU A 73 -15.60 13.04 16.33
N HIS A 74 -16.88 13.18 16.65
CA HIS A 74 -17.52 12.32 17.65
C HIS A 74 -17.40 10.86 17.20
N ASN A 75 -17.39 9.93 18.17
CA ASN A 75 -17.28 8.50 17.87
C ASN A 75 -18.41 8.00 16.94
N SER A 76 -19.57 8.65 16.95
CA SER A 76 -20.72 8.34 16.08
C SER A 76 -20.46 8.59 14.59
N ASP A 77 -19.57 9.53 14.24
CA ASP A 77 -19.44 10.03 12.86
C ASP A 77 -18.27 9.37 12.12
N LYS A 78 -17.49 8.55 12.83
CA LYS A 78 -16.28 7.90 12.30
C LYS A 78 -16.57 6.96 11.13
N ALA A 79 -17.67 6.23 11.19
CA ALA A 79 -18.07 5.27 10.17
C ALA A 79 -18.39 5.94 8.83
N GLU A 80 -19.08 7.08 8.89
CA GLU A 80 -19.50 7.83 7.71
C GLU A 80 -18.31 8.49 7.03
N ILE A 81 -17.42 9.09 7.82
CA ILE A 81 -16.20 9.73 7.29
C ILE A 81 -15.23 8.71 6.71
N LEU A 82 -15.15 7.54 7.32
CA LEU A 82 -14.43 6.39 6.77
C LEU A 82 -14.91 6.05 5.37
N LYS A 83 -16.23 5.92 5.24
CA LYS A 83 -16.88 5.59 3.99
C LYS A 83 -16.62 6.68 2.96
N ASP A 84 -16.74 7.94 3.34
CA ASP A 84 -16.48 9.07 2.45
C ASP A 84 -15.02 9.12 2.00
N LEU A 85 -14.06 8.93 2.91
CA LEU A 85 -12.64 8.88 2.58
C LEU A 85 -12.34 7.77 1.57
N VAL A 86 -12.82 6.55 1.84
CA VAL A 86 -12.62 5.41 0.94
C VAL A 86 -13.29 5.66 -0.41
N ASN A 87 -14.51 6.19 -0.43
CA ASN A 87 -15.20 6.54 -1.67
C ASN A 87 -14.37 7.52 -2.50
N ILE A 88 -13.87 8.60 -1.91
CA ILE A 88 -13.07 9.61 -2.63
C ILE A 88 -11.72 9.03 -3.08
N LEU A 89 -11.10 8.15 -2.28
CA LEU A 89 -9.89 7.43 -2.69
C LEU A 89 -10.10 6.61 -3.98
N PHE A 90 -11.27 5.98 -4.13
CA PHE A 90 -11.63 5.27 -5.36
C PHE A 90 -12.02 6.22 -6.50
N GLU A 91 -12.84 7.25 -6.24
CA GLU A 91 -13.25 8.24 -7.24
C GLU A 91 -12.06 8.97 -7.88
N THR A 92 -11.04 9.27 -7.08
CA THR A 92 -9.83 9.97 -7.51
C THR A 92 -8.77 9.06 -8.12
N TYR A 93 -9.05 7.75 -8.20
CA TYR A 93 -8.11 6.71 -8.62
C TYR A 93 -6.83 6.64 -7.77
N SER A 94 -6.90 7.07 -6.51
CA SER A 94 -5.73 7.10 -5.62
C SER A 94 -5.29 5.71 -5.18
N ILE A 95 -6.24 4.78 -4.99
CA ILE A 95 -5.94 3.36 -4.75
C ILE A 95 -5.24 2.76 -5.96
N GLN A 96 -5.75 3.00 -7.16
CA GLN A 96 -5.21 2.49 -8.41
C GLN A 96 -3.80 3.06 -8.68
N ALA A 97 -3.57 4.34 -8.40
CA ALA A 97 -2.24 4.94 -8.47
C ALA A 97 -1.26 4.26 -7.49
N THR A 98 -1.71 3.91 -6.29
CA THR A 98 -0.91 3.17 -5.31
C THR A 98 -0.62 1.73 -5.77
N ILE A 99 -1.61 1.06 -6.38
CA ILE A 99 -1.45 -0.26 -7.00
C ILE A 99 -0.36 -0.23 -8.08
N VAL A 100 -0.34 0.82 -8.92
CA VAL A 100 0.73 1.00 -9.93
C VAL A 100 2.09 1.12 -9.25
N CYS A 101 2.20 1.82 -8.11
CA CYS A 101 3.44 1.86 -7.35
C CYS A 101 3.85 0.47 -6.83
N VAL A 102 2.92 -0.32 -6.29
CA VAL A 102 3.19 -1.71 -5.86
C VAL A 102 3.76 -2.52 -7.03
N ALA A 103 3.10 -2.48 -8.19
CA ALA A 103 3.55 -3.20 -9.38
C ALA A 103 4.97 -2.80 -9.81
N GLN A 104 5.29 -1.50 -9.81
CA GLN A 104 6.64 -1.00 -10.14
C GLN A 104 7.71 -1.51 -9.17
N TYR A 105 7.41 -1.54 -7.87
CA TYR A 105 8.33 -2.09 -6.86
C TYR A 105 8.50 -3.60 -7.01
N LEU A 106 7.43 -4.35 -7.31
CA LEU A 106 7.52 -5.78 -7.57
C LEU A 106 8.31 -6.10 -8.86
N GLU A 107 8.16 -5.30 -9.92
CA GLU A 107 8.96 -5.42 -11.13
C GLU A 107 10.45 -5.27 -10.84
N ARG A 108 10.82 -4.25 -10.05
CA ARG A 108 12.20 -4.04 -9.60
C ARG A 108 12.70 -5.19 -8.73
N TYR A 109 11.86 -5.72 -7.83
CA TYR A 109 12.19 -6.89 -7.02
C TYR A 109 12.52 -8.11 -7.89
N ILE A 110 11.67 -8.42 -8.88
CA ILE A 110 11.90 -9.51 -9.84
C ILE A 110 13.17 -9.28 -10.66
N HIS A 111 13.41 -8.04 -11.08
CA HIS A 111 14.65 -7.68 -11.77
C HIS A 111 15.89 -8.02 -10.93
N PHE A 112 15.95 -7.63 -9.65
CA PHE A 112 17.10 -7.94 -8.80
C PHE A 112 17.23 -9.45 -8.49
N ILE A 113 16.12 -10.20 -8.40
CA ILE A 113 16.18 -11.67 -8.31
C ILE A 113 16.87 -12.26 -9.55
N SER A 114 16.56 -11.75 -10.75
CA SER A 114 17.16 -12.26 -11.99
C SER A 114 18.68 -12.08 -12.01
N LEU A 115 19.17 -10.94 -11.51
CA LEU A 115 20.60 -10.64 -11.40
C LEU A 115 21.31 -11.55 -10.38
N ILE A 116 20.65 -11.89 -9.27
CA ILE A 116 21.19 -12.81 -8.26
C ILE A 116 21.18 -14.26 -8.78
N SER A 117 20.12 -14.66 -9.49
CA SER A 117 19.84 -16.06 -9.86
C SER A 117 20.75 -16.60 -10.96
N ASN A 118 21.38 -15.73 -11.76
CA ASN A 118 22.44 -16.12 -12.70
C ASN A 118 23.66 -16.77 -12.01
N SER A 119 23.74 -16.74 -10.67
CA SER A 119 24.76 -17.42 -9.85
C SER A 119 24.27 -18.75 -9.24
N LYS A 120 24.03 -19.81 -10.04
CA LYS A 120 23.91 -21.23 -9.60
C LYS A 120 22.99 -21.58 -8.38
N ARG A 121 21.94 -20.83 -8.05
CA ARG A 121 21.00 -21.15 -6.93
C ARG A 121 19.54 -21.24 -7.39
N ASN A 122 19.12 -22.43 -7.83
CA ASN A 122 17.83 -22.61 -8.52
C ASN A 122 16.59 -22.72 -7.59
N VAL A 123 16.74 -23.11 -6.32
CA VAL A 123 15.57 -23.33 -5.43
C VAL A 123 15.14 -22.03 -4.73
N PHE A 124 16.10 -21.22 -4.28
CA PHE A 124 15.82 -20.00 -3.51
C PHE A 124 15.12 -18.91 -4.36
N SER A 125 15.56 -18.73 -5.61
CA SER A 125 14.97 -17.77 -6.55
C SER A 125 13.49 -18.08 -6.82
N SER A 126 13.13 -19.36 -6.96
CA SER A 126 11.75 -19.78 -7.19
C SER A 126 10.83 -19.42 -6.02
N LEU A 127 11.33 -19.46 -4.77
CA LEU A 127 10.55 -19.06 -3.60
C LEU A 127 10.33 -17.54 -3.57
N LEU A 128 11.36 -16.77 -3.91
CA LEU A 128 11.29 -15.30 -3.96
C LEU A 128 10.29 -14.83 -5.03
N VAL A 129 10.31 -15.43 -6.22
CA VAL A 129 9.31 -15.13 -7.26
C VAL A 129 7.89 -15.44 -6.78
N LYS A 130 7.68 -16.59 -6.12
CA LYS A 130 6.37 -16.93 -5.54
C LYS A 130 5.86 -15.92 -4.51
N MET A 131 6.76 -15.22 -3.80
CA MET A 131 6.35 -14.14 -2.88
C MET A 131 5.78 -12.94 -3.63
N ALA A 132 6.37 -12.56 -4.77
CA ALA A 132 5.81 -11.51 -5.63
C ALA A 132 4.46 -11.92 -6.22
N ASP A 133 4.35 -13.16 -6.71
CA ASP A 133 3.08 -13.69 -7.25
C ASP A 133 1.95 -13.64 -6.21
N LYS A 134 2.29 -13.92 -4.94
CA LYS A 134 1.30 -13.86 -3.85
C LYS A 134 0.81 -12.43 -3.63
N LEU A 135 1.67 -11.42 -3.71
CA LEU A 135 1.26 -10.02 -3.60
C LEU A 135 0.46 -9.57 -4.82
N LEU A 136 0.85 -9.94 -6.03
CA LEU A 136 0.10 -9.64 -7.26
C LEU A 136 -1.33 -10.21 -7.21
N LYS A 137 -1.50 -11.46 -6.74
CA LYS A 137 -2.83 -12.05 -6.57
C LYS A 137 -3.74 -11.29 -5.61
N ILE A 138 -3.16 -10.60 -4.62
CA ILE A 138 -3.93 -9.75 -3.71
C ILE A 138 -4.35 -8.48 -4.45
N ILE A 139 -3.47 -7.88 -5.28
CA ILE A 139 -3.82 -6.73 -6.13
C ILE A 139 -5.02 -7.06 -7.01
N ASP A 140 -5.00 -8.21 -7.70
CA ASP A 140 -6.06 -8.61 -8.61
C ASP A 140 -7.43 -8.84 -7.92
N SER A 141 -7.44 -8.90 -6.59
CA SER A 141 -8.66 -9.09 -5.78
C SER A 141 -9.25 -7.81 -5.22
N ILE A 142 -8.56 -6.68 -5.37
CA ILE A 142 -8.98 -5.34 -4.92
C ILE A 142 -9.74 -4.63 -6.05
#